data_AF-A0A9P1KK54-F1
#
_entry.id   AF-A0A9P1KK54-F1
#
_cell.length_a   1.000
_cell.length_b   1.000
_cell.length_c   1.000
_cell.angle_alpha   90.00
_cell.angle_beta   90.00
_cell.angle_gamma   90.00
#
_symmetry.space_group_name_H-M   'P 1'
#
loop_
_entity.id
_entity.type
_entity.pdbx_description
1 polymer ?
#
loop_
_entity_poly.entity_id
_entity_poly.type
_entity_poly.pdbx_seq_one_letter_code
_entity_poly.pdbx_strand_id
1 'polypeptide(L)' 'MPIIRISKQYLIDQNEEFITVDVPVSVVALWQRDYAKVAQAKGLLKDKRDKMRAHLDTMRQEWER' A
#
# COMPACT_ATOMS: atom_id res chain seq x y z
N MET A 1 8.30 14.58 -4.01
CA MET A 1 7.61 14.10 -2.79
C MET A 1 6.22 14.74 -2.74
N PRO A 2 5.17 14.01 -2.35
CA PRO A 2 3.85 14.62 -2.16
C PRO A 2 3.89 15.57 -0.95
N ILE A 3 3.37 16.78 -1.13
CA ILE A 3 3.19 17.75 -0.03
C ILE A 3 1.77 17.58 0.49
N ILE A 4 1.63 17.17 1.75
CA ILE A 4 0.34 17.04 2.41
C ILE A 4 0.12 18.28 3.26
N ARG A 5 -0.99 19.00 3.02
CA ARG A 5 -1.38 20.16 3.81
C ARG A 5 -2.43 19.73 4.82
N ILE A 6 -2.16 19.96 6.09
CA ILE A 6 -3.08 19.66 7.19
C ILE A 6 -3.60 20.99 7.75
N SER A 7 -4.92 21.13 7.86
CA SER A 7 -5.50 22.31 8.51
C SER A 7 -5.11 22.34 9.99
N LYS A 8 -4.71 23.51 10.50
CA LYS A 8 -4.31 23.68 11.90
C LYS A 8 -5.39 23.25 12.90
N GLN A 9 -6.66 23.27 12.50
CA GLN A 9 -7.78 22.84 13.35
C GLN A 9 -7.72 21.34 13.71
N TYR A 10 -7.00 20.54 12.93
CA TYR A 10 -6.81 19.12 13.19
C TYR A 10 -5.46 18.83 13.84
N LEU A 11 -4.59 19.83 14.08
CA LEU A 11 -3.28 19.62 14.67
C LEU A 11 -3.40 19.55 16.21
N ILE A 12 -3.05 18.41 16.78
CA ILE A 12 -2.98 18.23 18.25
C ILE A 12 -1.59 18.60 18.75
N ASP A 13 -0.56 18.01 18.13
CA ASP A 13 0.83 18.16 18.55
C ASP A 13 1.78 17.98 17.36
N GLN A 14 2.95 18.61 17.43
CA GLN A 14 4.00 18.48 16.43
C GLN A 14 5.37 18.55 17.08
N ASN A 15 6.23 17.59 16.75
CA ASN A 15 7.64 17.57 17.12
C ASN A 15 8.52 17.32 15.87
N GLU A 16 9.81 17.05 16.08
CA GLU A 16 10.79 16.85 15.00
C GLU A 16 10.51 15.60 14.15
N GLU A 17 9.88 14.57 14.73
CA GLU A 17 9.66 13.28 14.07
C GLU A 17 8.20 13.04 13.68
N PHE A 18 7.26 13.64 14.40
CA PHE A 18 5.84 13.30 14.32
C PHE A 18 4.93 14.52 14.29
N ILE A 19 3.81 14.34 13.59
CA ILE A 19 2.66 15.24 13.59
C ILE A 19 1.47 14.42 14.09
N THR A 20 0.89 14.83 15.22
CA THR A 20 -0.30 14.21 15.80
C THR A 20 -1.51 15.04 15.42
N VAL A 21 -2.50 14.39 14.79
CA VAL A 21 -3.68 15.07 14.26
C VAL A 21 -4.98 14.41 14.70
N ASP A 22 -5.96 15.23 15.08
CA ASP A 22 -7.33 14.80 15.34
C ASP A 22 -8.08 14.71 14.00
N VAL A 23 -8.13 13.52 13.42
CA VAL A 23 -8.77 13.30 12.13
C VAL A 23 -10.14 12.66 12.35
N PRO A 24 -11.22 13.22 11.79
CA PRO A 24 -12.55 12.61 11.89
C PRO A 24 -12.55 11.16 11.40
N VAL A 25 -13.27 10.29 12.11
CA VAL A 25 -13.38 8.85 11.79
C VAL A 25 -13.82 8.62 10.35
N SER A 26 -14.68 9.49 9.80
CA SER A 26 -15.12 9.43 8.40
C SER A 26 -13.97 9.56 7.39
N VAL A 27 -12.99 10.41 7.67
CA VAL A 27 -11.80 10.60 6.83
C VAL A 27 -10.86 9.40 6.97
N VAL A 28 -10.67 8.89 8.19
CA VAL A 28 -9.87 7.68 8.43
C VAL A 28 -10.47 6.47 7.70
N ALA A 29 -11.79 6.30 7.74
CA ALA A 29 -12.49 5.23 7.03
C ALA A 29 -12.32 5.31 5.51
N LEU A 30 -12.34 6.52 4.94
CA LEU A 30 -12.06 6.74 3.51
C LEU A 30 -10.64 6.31 3.15
N TRP A 31 -9.64 6.72 3.94
CA TRP A 31 -8.25 6.34 3.71
C TRP A 31 -8.03 4.84 3.86
N GLN A 32 -8.59 4.21 4.90
CA GLN A 32 -8.51 2.75 5.09
C GLN A 32 -9.09 1.99 3.89
N ARG A 33 -10.23 2.43 3.36
CA ARG A 33 -10.83 1.83 2.16
C ARG A 33 -9.90 1.94 0.95
N ASP A 34 -9.30 3.10 0.74
CA ASP A 34 -8.42 3.30 -0.42
C ASP A 34 -7.10 2.54 -0.27
N TYR A 35 -6.54 2.46 0.94
CA TYR A 35 -5.40 1.58 1.25
C TYR A 35 -5.74 0.10 1.06
N ALA A 36 -6.94 -0.34 1.43
CA ALA A 36 -7.38 -1.72 1.22
C ALA A 36 -7.42 -2.10 -0.26
N LYS A 37 -7.86 -1.18 -1.15
CA LYS A 37 -7.82 -1.40 -2.61
C LYS A 37 -6.39 -1.58 -3.12
N VAL A 38 -5.45 -0.75 -2.65
CA VAL A 38 -4.04 -0.85 -3.03
C VAL A 38 -3.44 -2.16 -2.53
N ALA A 39 -3.75 -2.57 -1.30
CA ALA A 39 -3.30 -3.84 -0.73
C ALA A 39 -3.83 -5.04 -1.54
N GLN A 40 -5.11 -5.03 -1.91
CA GLN A 40 -5.73 -6.07 -2.73
C GLN A 40 -5.08 -6.17 -4.11
N ALA A 41 -4.91 -5.03 -4.80
CA ALA A 41 -4.26 -4.99 -6.11
C ALA A 41 -2.82 -5.52 -6.05
N LYS A 42 -2.07 -5.15 -5.00
CA LYS A 42 -0.72 -5.67 -4.77
C LYS A 42 -0.70 -7.18 -4.54
N GLY A 43 -1.68 -7.72 -3.83
CA GLY A 43 -1.86 -9.17 -3.64
C GLY A 43 -2.05 -9.89 -4.97
N LEU A 44 -2.99 -9.43 -5.80
CA LEU A 44 -3.25 -10.01 -7.13
C LEU A 44 -2.02 -9.99 -8.04
N LEU A 45 -1.28 -8.88 -8.04
CA LEU A 45 -0.05 -8.74 -8.83
C LEU A 45 1.04 -9.69 -8.34
N LYS A 46 1.17 -9.85 -7.02
CA LYS A 46 2.12 -10.79 -6.41
C LYS A 46 1.81 -12.23 -6.83
N ASP A 47 0.56 -12.64 -6.71
CA ASP A 47 0.13 -14.01 -7.08
C ASP A 47 0.37 -14.29 -8.57
N LYS A 48 0.07 -13.32 -9.44
CA LYS A 48 0.32 -13.46 -10.88
C LYS A 48 1.81 -13.59 -11.18
N ARG A 49 2.66 -12.77 -10.55
CA ARG A 49 4.11 -12.87 -10.68
C ARG A 49 4.62 -14.23 -10.23
N ASP A 50 4.15 -14.73 -9.10
CA ASP A 50 4.61 -15.99 -8.52
C ASP A 50 4.20 -17.18 -9.44
N LYS A 51 3.00 -17.14 -10.03
CA LYS A 51 2.59 -18.11 -11.07
C LYS A 51 3.44 -18.04 -12.34
N MET A 52 3.75 -16.84 -12.83
CA MET A 52 4.61 -16.67 -14.01
C MET A 52 6.02 -17.19 -13.74
N ARG A 53 6.55 -16.96 -12.53
CA ARG A 53 7.85 -17.49 -12.13
C ARG A 53 7.87 -19.02 -12.10
N ALA A 54 6.87 -19.63 -11.47
CA ALA A 54 6.75 -21.09 -11.43
C ALA A 54 6.65 -21.70 -12.84
N HIS A 55 5.93 -21.05 -13.76
CA HIS A 55 5.83 -21.48 -15.15
C HIS A 55 7.19 -21.42 -15.87
N LEU A 56 7.94 -20.32 -15.70
CA LEU A 56 9.28 -20.18 -16.28
C LEU A 56 10.26 -21.21 -15.71
N ASP A 57 10.20 -21.48 -14.41
CA ASP A 57 11.03 -22.50 -13.77
C ASP A 57 10.73 -23.90 -14.33
N THR A 58 9.45 -24.19 -14.59
CA THR A 58 9.02 -25.45 -15.23
C THR A 58 9.56 -25.57 -16.66
N MET A 59 9.38 -24.53 -17.49
CA MET A 59 9.90 -24.51 -18.86
C MET A 59 11.42 -24.66 -18.90
N ARG A 60 12.13 -24.06 -17.95
CA ARG A 60 13.58 -24.20 -17.85
C ARG A 60 13.98 -25.64 -17.55
N GLN A 61 13.31 -26.30 -16.61
CA GLN A 61 13.56 -27.70 -16.28
C GLN A 61 13.30 -28.65 -17.45
N GLU A 62 12.28 -28.35 -18.27
CA GLU A 62 11.99 -29.10 -19.49
C GLU A 62 13.07 -28.90 -20.57
N TRP A 63 13.63 -27.70 -20.68
CA TRP A 63 14.68 -27.38 -21.65
C TRP A 63 16.05 -27.95 -21.28
N GLU A 64 16.37 -28.04 -19.98
CA GLU A 64 17.62 -28.64 -19.48
C GLU A 64 17.60 -30.19 -19.50
N ARG A 65 16.49 -30.81 -19.92
CA ARG A 65 16.29 -32.27 -20.01
C ARG A 65 16.62 -32.81 -21.40
#